data_AF-A0A923X5H7-F1
#
_entry.id   AF-A0A923X5H7-F1
#
_cell.length_a   1.000
_cell.length_b   1.000
_cell.length_c   1.000
_cell.angle_alpha   90.00
_cell.angle_beta   90.00
_cell.angle_gamma   90.00
#
_symmetry.space_group_name_H-M   'P 1'
#
loop_
_entity.id
_entity.type
_entity.pdbx_description
1 polymer ?
#
loop_
_entity_poly.entity_id
_entity_poly.type
_entity_poly.pdbx_seq_one_letter_code
_entity_poly.pdbx_strand_id
1 'polypeptide(L)' 'MWVESSAPSNIALIKYMGKTNAADNSPCNSSLSYTLDHLRTFVRLQQDDNLTSDQWA' A
#
# COMPACT_ATOMS: atom_id res chain seq x y z
N MET A 1 5.50 -15.87 -14.88
CA MET A 1 6.78 -15.37 -14.35
C MET A 1 6.47 -14.58 -13.09
N TRP A 2 7.23 -14.77 -12.02
CA TRP A 2 7.04 -13.99 -10.80
C TRP A 2 7.74 -12.63 -10.92
N VAL A 3 7.05 -11.57 -10.50
CA VAL A 3 7.61 -10.24 -10.25
C VAL A 3 7.68 -10.00 -8.75
N GLU A 4 8.76 -9.38 -8.29
CA GLU A 4 9.03 -9.14 -6.88
C GLU A 4 9.29 -7.66 -6.62
N SER A 5 8.80 -7.17 -5.48
CA SER A 5 9.15 -5.84 -4.99
C SER A 5 9.05 -5.77 -3.48
N SER A 6 9.61 -4.71 -2.90
CA SER A 6 9.44 -4.40 -1.48
C SER A 6 9.26 -2.90 -1.24
N ALA A 7 8.49 -2.57 -0.22
CA ALA A 7 8.27 -1.18 0.21
C ALA A 7 8.39 -1.04 1.74
N PRO A 8 8.91 0.09 2.25
CA PRO A 8 8.99 0.36 3.67
C PRO A 8 7.65 0.83 4.26
N SER A 9 7.46 0.58 5.55
CA SER A 9 6.42 1.23 6.36
C SER A 9 6.75 2.70 6.60
N ASN A 10 5.75 3.49 7.02
CA ASN A 10 5.94 4.87 7.45
C ASN A 10 5.11 5.18 8.70
N ILE A 11 5.52 6.20 9.46
CA ILE A 11 4.76 6.72 10.60
C ILE A 11 4.39 8.18 10.34
N ALA A 12 3.10 8.49 10.37
CA ALA A 12 2.61 9.86 10.18
C ALA A 12 2.96 10.76 11.36
N LEU A 13 3.70 11.84 11.08
CA LEU A 13 4.02 12.92 12.01
C LEU A 13 2.90 13.96 12.00
N ILE A 14 2.43 14.35 10.81
CA ILE A 14 1.14 15.04 10.61
C ILE A 14 0.16 14.01 10.09
N LYS A 15 -0.94 13.80 10.80
CA LYS A 15 -1.84 12.67 10.58
C LYS A 15 -2.65 12.83 9.29
N TYR A 16 -2.71 11.77 8.50
CA TYR A 16 -3.80 11.55 7.55
C TYR A 16 -4.99 11.02 8.36
N MET A 17 -6.02 11.85 8.55
CA MET A 17 -7.22 11.47 9.32
C MET A 17 -8.46 12.16 8.75
N GLY A 18 -9.47 11.36 8.41
CA GLY A 18 -10.69 11.85 7.77
C GLY A 18 -10.59 11.84 6.24
N LYS A 19 -11.72 11.55 5.59
CA LYS A 19 -11.85 11.48 4.13
C LYS A 19 -12.95 12.42 3.66
N THR A 20 -12.67 13.20 2.63
CA THR A 20 -13.66 14.04 1.94
C THR A 20 -14.52 13.23 1.00
N ASN A 21 -13.91 12.25 0.33
CA ASN A 21 -14.58 11.25 -0.49
C ASN A 21 -14.04 9.86 -0.14
N ALA A 22 -14.94 8.96 0.27
CA ALA A 22 -14.57 7.61 0.66
C ALA A 22 -14.29 6.69 -0.54
N ALA A 23 -14.89 6.96 -1.71
CA ALA A 23 -14.80 6.09 -2.87
C ALA A 23 -13.40 6.09 -3.52
N ASP A 24 -12.70 7.22 -3.47
CA ASP A 24 -11.36 7.41 -4.04
C ASP A 24 -10.26 7.60 -2.98
N ASN A 25 -10.61 7.51 -1.69
CA ASN A 25 -9.74 7.76 -0.55
C ASN A 25 -9.15 9.18 -0.44
N SER A 26 -9.84 10.20 -0.96
CA SER A 26 -9.39 11.59 -0.86
C SER A 26 -9.32 12.10 0.60
N PRO A 27 -8.17 12.67 1.03
CA PRO A 27 -8.02 13.22 2.39
C PRO A 27 -8.87 14.48 2.64
N CYS A 28 -9.17 14.72 3.91
CA CYS A 28 -9.57 16.07 4.39
C CYS A 28 -8.39 17.04 4.52
N ASN A 29 -7.18 16.53 4.70
CA ASN A 29 -5.98 17.34 4.92
C ASN A 29 -4.73 16.66 4.36
N SER A 30 -3.72 17.45 4.03
CA SER A 30 -2.38 16.93 3.75
C SER A 30 -1.76 16.29 4.99
N SER A 31 -0.92 15.28 4.78
CA SER A 31 -0.19 14.58 5.83
C SER A 31 1.30 14.57 5.54
N LEU A 32 2.10 14.36 6.59
CA LEU A 32 3.56 14.21 6.50
C LEU A 32 3.96 12.99 7.32
N SER A 33 4.73 12.08 6.75
CA SER A 33 5.20 10.87 7.41
C SER A 33 6.70 10.68 7.26
N TYR A 34 7.26 9.91 8.18
CA TYR A 34 8.66 9.47 8.14
C TYR A 34 8.72 8.00 7.71
N THR A 35 9.53 7.72 6.69
CA THR A 35 9.75 6.38 6.16
C THR A 35 10.69 5.58 7.07
N LEU A 36 10.33 4.33 7.37
CA LEU A 36 11.11 3.43 8.21
C LEU A 36 11.82 2.40 7.32
N ASP A 37 13.05 2.71 6.92
CA ASP A 37 13.78 1.96 5.87
C ASP A 37 13.95 0.45 6.14
N HIS A 38 14.01 0.07 7.41
CA HIS A 38 14.25 -1.31 7.84
C HIS A 38 12.98 -2.13 8.10
N LEU A 39 11.79 -1.50 8.16
CA LEU A 39 10.52 -2.21 8.34
C LEU A 39 9.83 -2.36 6.99
N ARG A 40 10.17 -3.42 6.26
CA ARG A 40 9.74 -3.62 4.87
C ARG A 40 8.78 -4.79 4.72
N THR A 41 7.86 -4.66 3.78
CA THR A 41 7.03 -5.77 3.29
C THR A 41 7.54 -6.17 1.91
N PHE A 42 7.71 -7.48 1.69
CA PHE A 42 8.11 -8.06 0.42
C PHE A 42 6.89 -8.72 -0.21
N VAL A 43 6.63 -8.42 -1.48
CA VAL A 43 5.48 -8.93 -2.22
C VAL A 43 5.98 -9.55 -3.52
N ARG A 44 5.44 -10.73 -3.83
CA ARG A 44 5.68 -11.45 -5.08
C ARG A 44 4.34 -11.67 -5.77
N LEU A 45 4.26 -11.34 -7.06
CA LEU A 45 3.06 -11.49 -7.87
C LEU A 45 3.37 -12.29 -9.13
N GLN A 46 2.44 -13.15 -9.53
CA GLN A 46 2.48 -13.85 -10.80
C GLN A 46 1.10 -13.75 -11.40
N GLN A 47 1.04 -13.35 -12.66
CA GLN A 47 -0.18 -13.48 -13.44
C GLN A 47 -0.38 -14.96 -13.81
N ASP A 48 -1.58 -15.45 -13.55
CA ASP A 48 -2.09 -16.75 -13.99
C ASP A 48 -3.34 -16.50 -14.84
N ASP A 49 -3.28 -16.91 -16.10
CA ASP A 49 -4.36 -16.68 -17.07
C ASP A 49 -5.61 -17.54 -16.81
N ASN A 50 -5.53 -18.53 -15.91
CA ASN A 50 -6.65 -19.39 -15.56
C ASN A 50 -7.41 -18.92 -14.31
N LEU A 51 -6.85 -17.98 -13.55
CA LEU A 51 -7.52 -17.43 -12.37
C LEU A 51 -8.60 -16.44 -12.79
N THR A 52 -9.80 -16.60 -12.23
CA THR A 52 -10.93 -15.68 -12.45
C THR A 52 -10.96 -14.53 -11.42
N SER A 53 -10.13 -14.60 -10.38
CA SER A 53 -9.94 -13.58 -9.35
C SER A 53 -8.58 -13.71 -8.69
N ASP A 54 -8.10 -12.61 -8.09
CA ASP A 54 -6.88 -12.62 -7.27
C ASP A 54 -6.99 -13.65 -6.13
N GLN A 55 -5.91 -14.40 -5.92
CA GLN A 55 -5.78 -15.32 -4.79
C GLN A 55 -4.59 -14.92 -3.93
N TRP A 56 -4.76 -15.03 -2.61
CA TRP A 56 -3.76 -14.76 -1.60
C TRP A 56 -3.53 -16.04 -0.80
N ALA A 57 -2.28 -16.49 -0.67
CA ALA A 57 -1.90 -17.68 0.09
C ALA A 57 -1.54 -17.34 1.54
#